data_AF-F9PPG0-F1
#
_entry.id   AF-F9PPG0-F1
#
_cell.length_a   1.000
_cell.length_b   1.000
_cell.length_c   1.000
_cell.angle_alpha   90.00
_cell.angle_beta   90.00
_cell.angle_gamma   90.00
#
_symmetry.space_group_name_H-M   'P 1'
#
loop_
_entity.id
_entity.type
_entity.pdbx_description
1 polymer ?
#
loop_
_entity_poly.entity_id
_entity_poly.type
_entity_poly.pdbx_seq_one_letter_code
_entity_poly.pdbx_strand_id
1 'polypeptide(L)'
;MIDNFSPEIIINIGVAGSTDDNVKIGDLVIGTEYFYHDFDCTEAGYVMGQIPALRDVKFIADKKLVDISYEKAKKVLSENRIFKGIIATGDIFVAKKEIKEKIKENFDSLCCEMESCSIVHTCHLNNVGYLALRSISDNANEEADCDFETFVLESAKVVKSIILDIIEEI
;
A
#
# COMPACT_ATOMS: atom_id res chain seq x y z
N MET A 1 19.30 -4.17 1.09
CA MET A 1 19.19 -3.99 -0.37
C MET A 1 19.90 -2.74 -0.83
N ILE A 2 19.56 -1.57 -0.27
CA ILE A 2 20.11 -0.28 -0.70
C ILE A 2 21.64 -0.25 -0.64
N ASP A 3 22.23 -0.50 0.54
CA ASP A 3 23.70 -0.42 0.71
C ASP A 3 24.50 -1.36 -0.21
N ASN A 4 24.00 -2.57 -0.42
CA ASN A 4 24.75 -3.61 -1.13
C ASN A 4 24.57 -3.58 -2.66
N PHE A 5 23.44 -3.05 -3.14
CA PHE A 5 23.08 -3.12 -4.57
C PHE A 5 22.83 -1.75 -5.21
N SER A 6 22.73 -0.67 -4.41
CA SER A 6 22.50 0.71 -4.89
C SER A 6 21.37 0.81 -5.92
N PRO A 7 20.16 0.26 -5.65
CA PRO A 7 19.06 0.35 -6.59
C PRO A 7 18.58 1.81 -6.71
N GLU A 8 18.24 2.25 -7.91
CA GLU A 8 17.60 3.56 -8.13
C GLU A 8 16.14 3.55 -7.68
N ILE A 9 15.50 2.38 -7.74
CA ILE A 9 14.07 2.18 -7.48
C ILE A 9 13.86 0.89 -6.67
N ILE A 10 12.90 0.90 -5.73
CA ILE A 10 12.34 -0.27 -5.06
C ILE A 10 10.84 -0.35 -5.37
N ILE A 11 10.39 -1.49 -5.91
CA ILE A 11 8.96 -1.79 -6.08
C ILE A 11 8.58 -2.89 -5.11
N ASN A 12 7.64 -2.59 -4.21
CA ASN A 12 7.04 -3.54 -3.29
C ASN A 12 5.71 -4.04 -3.88
N ILE A 13 5.54 -5.35 -4.00
CA ILE A 13 4.31 -5.95 -4.51
C ILE A 13 3.75 -6.92 -3.48
N GLY A 14 2.42 -7.00 -3.39
CA GLY A 14 1.78 -7.94 -2.49
C GLY A 14 0.27 -7.81 -2.49
N VAL A 15 -0.32 -8.26 -1.39
CA VAL A 15 -1.76 -8.14 -1.15
C VAL A 15 -2.02 -7.18 0.02
N ALA A 16 -3.26 -6.73 0.16
CA ALA A 16 -3.71 -5.87 1.25
C ALA A 16 -5.21 -6.08 1.55
N GLY A 17 -5.62 -5.67 2.75
CA GLY A 17 -7.03 -5.63 3.14
C GLY A 17 -7.68 -4.30 2.75
N SER A 18 -8.89 -4.32 2.22
CA SER A 18 -9.59 -3.11 1.79
C SER A 18 -10.15 -2.30 2.96
N THR A 19 -9.78 -1.02 3.04
CA THR A 19 -10.34 -0.06 4.00
C THR A 19 -11.47 0.77 3.41
N ASP A 20 -11.68 0.74 2.10
CA ASP A 20 -12.70 1.53 1.39
C ASP A 20 -13.74 0.61 0.73
N ASP A 21 -15.02 0.86 0.98
CA ASP A 21 -16.09 0.02 0.46
C ASP A 21 -16.22 0.06 -1.07
N ASN A 22 -15.56 0.98 -1.78
CA ASN A 22 -15.51 1.00 -3.23
C ASN A 22 -14.39 0.13 -3.82
N VAL A 23 -13.42 -0.31 -3.00
CA VAL A 23 -12.28 -1.13 -3.44
C VAL A 23 -12.53 -2.57 -3.02
N LYS A 24 -12.63 -3.48 -3.97
CA LYS A 24 -13.08 -4.87 -3.75
C LYS A 24 -11.95 -5.88 -3.92
N ILE A 25 -12.17 -7.09 -3.40
CA ILE A 25 -11.24 -8.22 -3.57
C ILE A 25 -10.90 -8.41 -5.05
N GLY A 26 -9.61 -8.55 -5.34
CA GLY A 26 -9.03 -8.67 -6.68
C GLY A 26 -8.82 -7.35 -7.41
N ASP A 27 -9.24 -6.21 -6.85
CA ASP A 27 -8.89 -4.89 -7.39
C ASP A 27 -7.44 -4.54 -7.03
N LEU A 28 -6.85 -3.63 -7.81
CA LEU A 28 -5.49 -3.15 -7.63
C LEU A 28 -5.48 -1.75 -7.01
N VAL A 29 -4.70 -1.58 -5.95
CA VAL A 29 -4.32 -0.28 -5.41
C VAL A 29 -2.85 0.01 -5.75
N ILE A 30 -2.65 1.09 -6.50
CA ILE A 30 -1.34 1.69 -6.78
C ILE A 30 -1.11 2.76 -5.71
N GLY A 31 -0.15 2.51 -4.81
CA GLY A 31 0.13 3.43 -3.71
C GLY A 31 0.67 4.77 -4.22
N THR A 32 0.05 5.86 -3.84
CA THR A 32 0.54 7.23 -4.12
C THR A 32 1.11 7.90 -2.88
N GLU A 33 0.55 7.57 -1.71
CA GLU A 33 0.96 8.09 -0.42
C GLU A 33 0.88 6.97 0.63
N TYR A 34 1.72 7.08 1.66
CA TYR A 34 1.89 6.05 2.68
C TYR A 34 1.91 6.67 4.07
N PHE A 35 1.14 6.08 4.97
CA PHE A 35 1.03 6.51 6.36
C PHE A 35 1.24 5.31 7.28
N TYR A 36 1.82 5.55 8.46
CA TYR A 36 1.70 4.59 9.56
C TYR A 36 0.35 4.77 10.23
N HIS A 37 -0.46 3.73 10.36
CA HIS A 37 -1.77 3.82 11.00
C HIS A 37 -1.76 3.40 12.48
N ASP A 38 -0.64 2.89 12.96
CA ASP A 38 -0.47 2.37 14.33
C ASP A 38 0.56 3.16 15.16
N PHE A 39 1.20 4.18 14.58
CA PHE A 39 2.02 5.14 15.31
C PHE A 39 1.15 6.23 15.96
N ASP A 40 0.79 6.02 17.23
CA ASP A 40 0.04 7.00 18.02
C ASP A 40 0.93 7.66 19.09
N CYS A 41 1.32 8.90 18.81
CA CYS A 41 2.03 9.77 19.76
C CYS A 41 1.21 11.04 20.05
N THR A 42 -0.12 10.98 19.92
CA THR A 42 -1.00 12.15 20.01
C THR A 42 -1.02 12.77 21.41
N GLU A 43 -0.90 11.96 22.46
CA GLU A 43 -0.74 12.42 23.86
C GLU A 43 0.52 13.30 24.07
N ALA A 44 1.53 13.13 23.22
CA ALA A 44 2.74 13.96 23.22
C ALA A 44 2.64 15.17 22.26
N GLY A 45 1.47 15.42 21.67
CA GLY A 45 1.20 16.56 20.78
C GLY A 45 1.51 16.33 19.30
N TYR A 46 1.80 15.09 18.89
CA TYR A 46 2.00 14.73 17.48
C TYR A 46 0.68 14.43 16.77
N VAL A 47 0.70 14.41 15.44
CA VAL A 47 -0.44 13.96 14.64
C VAL A 47 -0.46 12.43 14.57
N MET A 48 -1.65 11.82 14.47
CA MET A 48 -1.78 10.37 14.27
C MET A 48 -0.94 9.90 13.06
N GLY A 49 -0.18 8.84 13.24
CA GLY A 49 0.75 8.29 12.23
C GLY A 49 2.11 8.98 12.13
N GLN A 50 2.33 10.07 12.89
CA GLN A 50 3.61 10.76 12.91
C GLN A 50 4.60 10.09 13.86
N ILE A 51 5.78 9.75 13.34
CA ILE A 51 6.91 9.30 14.17
C ILE A 51 7.57 10.52 14.83
N PRO A 52 7.77 10.53 16.16
CA PRO A 52 8.51 11.59 16.83
C PRO A 52 9.89 11.85 16.21
N ALA A 53 10.29 13.12 16.17
CA ALA A 53 11.52 13.61 15.53
C ALA A 53 11.59 13.50 14.00
N LEU A 54 10.61 12.89 13.32
CA LEU A 54 10.42 13.01 11.89
C LEU A 54 9.43 14.14 11.58
N ARG A 55 9.79 14.98 10.60
CA ARG A 55 8.92 16.07 10.14
C ARG A 55 7.76 15.55 9.31
N ASP A 56 8.02 14.49 8.54
CA ASP A 56 7.06 13.93 7.62
C ASP A 56 6.07 13.03 8.36
N VAL A 57 4.78 13.24 8.09
CA VAL A 57 3.67 12.39 8.56
C VAL A 57 3.33 11.32 7.51
N LYS A 58 3.74 11.56 6.26
CA LYS A 58 3.47 10.70 5.13
C LYS A 58 4.67 10.65 4.19
N PHE A 59 4.76 9.58 3.44
CA PHE A 59 5.72 9.42 2.36
C PHE A 59 4.99 9.31 1.03
N ILE A 60 5.68 9.66 -0.06
CA ILE A 60 5.10 9.72 -1.41
C ILE A 60 5.78 8.71 -2.32
N ALA A 61 5.00 8.14 -3.23
CA ALA A 61 5.53 7.28 -4.28
C ALA A 61 6.27 8.09 -5.35
N ASP A 62 7.11 7.41 -6.13
CA ASP A 62 7.66 7.96 -7.36
C ASP A 62 6.54 8.13 -8.40
N LYS A 63 6.31 9.39 -8.82
CA LYS A 63 5.24 9.73 -9.76
C LYS A 63 5.37 9.01 -11.10
N LYS A 64 6.60 8.85 -11.63
CA LYS A 64 6.83 8.16 -12.91
C LYS A 64 6.40 6.69 -12.79
N LEU A 65 6.73 6.05 -11.67
CA LEU A 65 6.32 4.66 -11.41
C LEU A 65 4.80 4.52 -11.27
N VAL A 66 4.13 5.45 -10.60
CA VAL A 66 2.66 5.47 -10.51
C VAL A 66 2.02 5.55 -11.90
N ASP A 67 2.51 6.46 -12.74
CA ASP A 67 1.97 6.68 -14.09
C ASP A 67 2.20 5.44 -14.99
N ILE A 68 3.42 4.89 -15.01
CA ILE A 68 3.74 3.65 -15.75
C ILE A 68 2.84 2.51 -15.26
N SER A 69 2.74 2.31 -13.95
CA SER A 69 1.99 1.20 -13.37
C SER A 69 0.51 1.27 -13.71
N TYR A 70 -0.07 2.47 -13.72
CA TYR A 70 -1.45 2.66 -14.13
C TYR A 70 -1.68 2.28 -15.59
N GLU A 71 -0.79 2.72 -16.48
CA GLU A 71 -0.88 2.37 -17.91
C GLU A 71 -0.71 0.88 -18.17
N LYS A 72 0.22 0.22 -17.47
CA LYS A 72 0.40 -1.25 -17.59
C LYS A 72 -0.76 -2.02 -16.98
N ALA A 73 -1.29 -1.59 -15.85
CA ALA A 73 -2.41 -2.24 -15.18
C ALA A 73 -3.67 -2.29 -16.07
N LYS A 74 -3.93 -1.25 -16.89
CA LYS A 74 -5.07 -1.21 -17.83
C LYS A 74 -5.04 -2.30 -18.91
N LYS A 75 -3.90 -2.96 -19.12
CA LYS A 75 -3.80 -4.11 -20.04
C LYS A 75 -4.27 -5.42 -19.40
N VAL A 76 -4.28 -5.49 -18.07
CA VAL A 76 -4.58 -6.69 -17.29
C VAL A 76 -5.97 -6.60 -16.65
N LEU A 77 -6.33 -5.42 -16.15
CA LEU A 77 -7.58 -5.14 -15.44
C LEU A 77 -8.39 -4.08 -16.18
N SER A 78 -9.71 -4.11 -15.98
CA SER A 78 -10.57 -3.00 -16.38
C SER A 78 -10.27 -1.76 -15.53
N GLU A 79 -10.37 -0.57 -16.12
CA GLU A 79 -9.95 0.68 -15.48
C GLU A 79 -10.68 0.98 -14.17
N ASN A 80 -11.94 0.55 -14.03
CA ASN A 80 -12.73 0.66 -12.81
C ASN A 80 -12.26 -0.25 -11.65
N ARG A 81 -11.25 -1.09 -11.86
CA ARG A 81 -10.63 -1.96 -10.85
C ARG A 81 -9.21 -1.54 -10.49
N ILE A 82 -8.79 -0.37 -10.97
CA ILE A 82 -7.45 0.17 -10.77
C ILE A 82 -7.57 1.49 -10.04
N PHE A 83 -7.09 1.51 -8.81
CA PHE A 83 -7.16 2.66 -7.92
C PHE A 83 -5.77 3.23 -7.67
N LYS A 84 -5.70 4.55 -7.52
CA LYS A 84 -4.50 5.25 -7.05
C LYS A 84 -4.85 5.93 -5.74
N GLY A 85 -4.07 5.70 -4.69
CA GLY A 85 -4.36 6.36 -3.43
C GLY A 85 -3.53 5.89 -2.26
N ILE A 86 -4.06 6.16 -1.07
CA ILE A 86 -3.35 6.00 0.19
C ILE A 86 -3.32 4.53 0.61
N ILE A 87 -2.13 4.05 0.96
CA ILE A 87 -1.91 2.75 1.60
C ILE A 87 -1.49 3.00 3.05
N ALA A 88 -2.28 2.48 3.99
CA ALA A 88 -2.00 2.58 5.42
C ALA A 88 -1.19 1.37 5.90
N THR A 89 -0.14 1.59 6.69
CA THR A 89 0.75 0.53 7.16
C THR A 89 0.76 0.43 8.69
N GLY A 90 0.76 -0.77 9.24
CA GLY A 90 0.99 -1.00 10.66
C GLY A 90 1.21 -2.48 10.97
N ASP A 91 1.80 -2.80 12.12
CA ASP A 91 2.09 -4.17 12.55
C ASP A 91 0.84 -4.87 13.12
N ILE A 92 -0.29 -4.75 12.42
CA ILE A 92 -1.59 -5.28 12.82
C ILE A 92 -2.25 -5.94 11.60
N PHE A 93 -2.58 -7.23 11.72
CA PHE A 93 -3.53 -7.85 10.79
C PHE A 93 -4.95 -7.36 11.11
N VAL A 94 -5.47 -6.46 10.27
CA VAL A 94 -6.76 -5.79 10.50
C VAL A 94 -7.92 -6.73 10.16
N ALA A 95 -8.50 -7.35 11.19
CA ALA A 95 -9.66 -8.26 11.07
C ALA A 95 -10.89 -7.78 11.89
N LYS A 96 -10.98 -6.48 12.16
CA LYS A 96 -12.08 -5.88 12.93
C LYS A 96 -12.57 -4.62 12.24
N LYS A 97 -13.87 -4.53 11.99
CA LYS A 97 -14.48 -3.38 11.30
C LYS A 97 -14.16 -2.04 11.98
N GLU A 98 -14.16 -2.01 13.31
CA GLU A 98 -13.83 -0.80 14.08
C GLU A 98 -12.40 -0.28 13.80
N ILE A 99 -11.42 -1.18 13.66
CA ILE A 99 -10.04 -0.79 13.36
C ILE A 99 -9.98 -0.27 11.92
N LYS A 100 -10.60 -0.98 10.97
CA LYS A 100 -10.72 -0.53 9.58
C LYS A 100 -11.34 0.87 9.47
N GLU A 101 -12.44 1.12 10.18
CA GLU A 101 -13.13 2.42 10.17
C GLU A 101 -12.23 3.53 10.71
N LYS A 102 -11.52 3.30 11.82
CA LYS A 102 -10.54 4.28 12.36
C LYS A 102 -9.40 4.58 11.39
N ILE A 103 -8.88 3.57 10.71
CA ILE A 103 -7.83 3.77 9.70
C ILE A 103 -8.39 4.61 8.54
N LYS A 104 -9.59 4.29 8.04
CA LYS A 104 -10.23 5.04 6.97
C LYS A 104 -10.51 6.50 7.37
N GLU A 105 -11.02 6.73 8.57
CA GLU A 105 -11.35 8.07 9.07
C GLU A 105 -10.11 8.96 9.24
N ASN A 106 -9.02 8.40 9.77
CA ASN A 106 -7.79 9.17 10.04
C ASN A 106 -6.99 9.48 8.78
N PHE A 107 -7.02 8.59 7.77
CA PHE A 107 -6.08 8.65 6.65
C PHE A 107 -6.74 8.65 5.27
N ASP A 108 -8.06 8.49 5.16
CA ASP A 108 -8.77 8.30 3.89
C ASP A 108 -8.16 7.17 3.02
N SER A 109 -7.65 6.12 3.67
CA SER A 109 -6.94 5.03 2.99
C SER A 109 -7.84 4.21 2.07
N LEU A 110 -7.25 3.64 1.02
CA LEU A 110 -7.90 2.65 0.16
C LEU A 110 -7.71 1.22 0.67
N CYS A 111 -6.53 0.94 1.24
CA CYS A 111 -6.22 -0.35 1.85
C CYS A 111 -5.23 -0.20 3.01
N CYS A 112 -5.12 -1.27 3.80
CA CYS A 112 -4.13 -1.40 4.87
C CYS A 112 -3.30 -2.69 4.74
N GLU A 113 -2.04 -2.62 5.16
CA GLU A 113 -1.05 -3.70 5.12
C GLU A 113 0.06 -3.44 6.16
N MET A 114 1.19 -4.17 6.11
CA MET A 114 2.16 -4.20 7.21
C MET A 114 3.58 -3.75 6.83
N GLU A 115 3.86 -3.34 5.57
CA GLU A 115 5.26 -3.06 5.15
C GLU A 115 5.48 -1.76 4.35
N SER A 116 4.48 -1.21 3.68
CA SER A 116 4.73 -0.24 2.60
C SER A 116 5.31 1.07 3.12
N CYS A 117 4.78 1.59 4.23
CA CYS A 117 5.26 2.82 4.86
C CYS A 117 6.68 2.65 5.44
N SER A 118 7.04 1.47 5.96
CA SER A 118 8.39 1.21 6.47
C SER A 118 9.44 1.12 5.36
N ILE A 119 9.08 0.51 4.23
CA ILE A 119 9.98 0.43 3.08
C ILE A 119 10.14 1.81 2.43
N VAL A 120 9.05 2.55 2.15
CA VAL A 120 9.16 3.89 1.55
C VAL A 120 9.88 4.88 2.47
N HIS A 121 9.69 4.78 3.79
CA HIS A 121 10.43 5.59 4.76
C HIS A 121 11.94 5.35 4.60
N THR A 122 12.36 4.09 4.52
CA THR A 122 13.76 3.73 4.27
C THR A 122 14.25 4.25 2.91
N CYS A 123 13.44 4.13 1.86
CA CYS A 123 13.76 4.66 0.53
C CYS A 123 13.91 6.19 0.54
N HIS A 124 13.02 6.89 1.23
CA HIS A 124 13.00 8.33 1.38
C HIS A 124 14.29 8.85 2.03
N LEU A 125 14.75 8.21 3.12
CA LEU A 125 16.01 8.56 3.77
C LEU A 125 17.25 8.33 2.88
N ASN A 126 17.13 7.49 1.84
CA ASN A 126 18.22 7.12 0.95
C ASN A 126 18.09 7.72 -0.47
N ASN A 127 17.10 8.56 -0.73
CA ASN A 127 16.80 9.11 -2.07
C ASN A 127 16.58 8.03 -3.14
N VAL A 128 15.92 6.93 -2.79
CA VAL A 128 15.57 5.83 -3.70
C VAL A 128 14.10 5.97 -4.09
N GLY A 129 13.78 5.83 -5.38
CA GLY A 129 12.40 5.85 -5.87
C GLY A 129 11.61 4.65 -5.33
N TYR A 130 10.32 4.84 -5.04
CA TYR A 130 9.51 3.77 -4.44
C TYR A 130 8.12 3.68 -5.04
N LEU A 131 7.61 2.46 -5.15
CA LEU A 131 6.21 2.19 -5.42
C LEU A 131 5.75 0.94 -4.67
N ALA A 132 4.50 0.95 -4.21
CA ALA A 132 3.79 -0.24 -3.77
C ALA A 132 2.60 -0.56 -4.69
N LEU A 133 2.46 -1.84 -5.05
CA LEU A 133 1.29 -2.39 -5.74
C LEU A 133 0.62 -3.44 -4.84
N ARG A 134 -0.64 -3.21 -4.50
CA ARG A 134 -1.40 -4.10 -3.61
C ARG A 134 -2.68 -4.57 -4.30
N SER A 135 -2.82 -5.88 -4.50
CA SER A 135 -4.11 -6.46 -4.89
C SER A 135 -4.91 -6.77 -3.63
N ILE A 136 -6.20 -6.43 -3.61
CA ILE A 136 -7.02 -6.66 -2.42
C ILE A 136 -7.30 -8.15 -2.24
N SER A 137 -6.94 -8.70 -1.08
CA SER A 137 -7.20 -10.11 -0.71
C SER A 137 -8.42 -10.28 0.19
N ASP A 138 -8.76 -9.26 0.97
CA ASP A 138 -9.77 -9.32 2.02
C ASP A 138 -10.38 -7.95 2.28
N ASN A 139 -11.45 -7.90 3.09
CA ASN A 139 -12.19 -6.67 3.39
C ASN A 139 -11.80 -6.00 4.72
N ALA A 140 -10.68 -6.40 5.34
CA ALA A 140 -10.18 -5.91 6.62
C ALA A 140 -11.24 -5.87 7.74
N ASN A 141 -12.14 -6.86 7.74
CA ASN A 141 -13.26 -7.01 8.67
C ASN A 141 -13.22 -8.40 9.34
N GLU A 142 -14.30 -8.80 9.99
CA GLU A 142 -14.39 -10.06 10.72
C GLU A 142 -14.18 -11.32 9.85
N GLU A 143 -14.28 -11.20 8.52
CA GLU A 143 -14.08 -12.28 7.55
C GLU A 143 -12.65 -12.30 6.98
N ALA A 144 -11.78 -11.38 7.39
CA ALA A 144 -10.48 -11.16 6.76
C ALA A 144 -9.57 -12.41 6.73
N ASP A 145 -9.62 -13.24 7.76
CA ASP A 145 -8.84 -14.48 7.84
C ASP A 145 -9.27 -15.49 6.75
N CYS A 146 -10.59 -15.75 6.65
CA CYS A 146 -11.18 -16.63 5.65
C CYS A 146 -10.98 -16.10 4.22
N ASP A 147 -11.20 -14.79 4.02
CA ASP A 147 -11.01 -14.13 2.73
C ASP A 147 -9.54 -14.23 2.30
N PHE A 148 -8.60 -13.91 3.19
CA PHE A 148 -7.18 -13.95 2.91
C PHE A 148 -6.74 -15.35 2.46
N GLU A 149 -7.08 -16.40 3.22
CA GLU A 149 -6.77 -17.78 2.84
C GLU A 149 -7.33 -18.14 1.45
N THR A 150 -8.52 -17.65 1.12
CA THR A 150 -9.21 -17.95 -0.14
C THR A 150 -8.60 -17.21 -1.33
N PHE A 151 -8.25 -15.92 -1.17
CA PHE A 151 -8.00 -15.02 -2.30
C PHE A 151 -6.54 -14.57 -2.44
N VAL A 152 -5.66 -14.83 -1.46
CA VAL A 152 -4.24 -14.40 -1.52
C VAL A 152 -3.54 -14.86 -2.79
N LEU A 153 -3.77 -16.10 -3.23
CA LEU A 153 -3.11 -16.66 -4.41
C LEU A 153 -3.59 -16.01 -5.72
N GLU A 154 -4.89 -15.76 -5.86
CA GLU A 154 -5.43 -15.09 -7.05
C GLU A 154 -5.01 -13.62 -7.09
N SER A 155 -5.04 -12.94 -5.94
CA SER A 155 -4.60 -11.54 -5.81
C SER A 155 -3.11 -11.38 -6.10
N ALA A 156 -2.28 -12.34 -5.68
CA ALA A 156 -0.85 -12.36 -5.99
C ALA A 156 -0.59 -12.51 -7.50
N LYS A 157 -1.44 -13.25 -8.24
CA LYS A 157 -1.31 -13.38 -9.70
C LYS A 157 -1.56 -12.06 -10.42
N VAL A 158 -2.47 -11.22 -9.92
CA VAL A 158 -2.79 -9.91 -10.49
C VAL A 158 -1.57 -8.98 -10.44
N VAL A 159 -0.94 -8.83 -9.27
CA VAL A 159 0.27 -7.99 -9.17
C VAL A 159 1.44 -8.56 -9.95
N LYS A 160 1.56 -9.90 -10.03
CA LYS A 160 2.61 -10.58 -10.80
C LYS A 160 2.49 -10.32 -12.31
N SER A 161 1.28 -10.29 -12.88
CA SER A 161 1.13 -10.02 -14.31
C SER A 161 1.45 -8.57 -14.67
N ILE A 162 1.19 -7.64 -13.75
CA ILE A 162 1.43 -6.20 -13.98
C ILE A 162 2.90 -5.85 -13.80
N ILE A 163 3.59 -6.43 -12.80
CA ILE A 163 4.98 -6.06 -12.49
C ILE A 163 5.96 -6.39 -13.62
N LEU A 164 5.74 -7.50 -14.36
CA LEU A 164 6.60 -7.87 -15.48
C LEU A 164 6.54 -6.80 -16.59
N ASP A 165 5.35 -6.31 -16.90
CA ASP A 165 5.11 -5.23 -17.87
C ASP A 165 5.71 -3.88 -17.43
N ILE A 166 5.79 -3.64 -16.12
CA ILE A 166 6.42 -2.43 -15.55
C ILE A 166 7.94 -2.52 -15.68
N ILE A 167 8.52 -3.66 -15.32
CA ILE A 167 9.98 -3.87 -15.36
C ILE A 167 10.53 -3.72 -16.78
N GLU A 168 9.77 -4.07 -17.82
CA GLU A 168 10.18 -3.87 -19.22
C GLU A 168 10.21 -2.39 -19.67
N GLU A 169 9.56 -1.48 -18.94
CA GLU A 169 9.44 -0.05 -19.30
C GLU A 169 10.42 0.85 -18.52
N ILE A 170 10.90 0.40 -17.36
CA ILE A 170 11.82 1.16 -16.48
C ILE A 170 13.27 0.98 -16.90
#